data_AF-T1B4Y1-F1
#
_entry.id   AF-T1B4Y1-F1
#
_cell.length_a   1.000
_cell.length_b   1.000
_cell.length_c   1.000
_cell.angle_alpha   90.00
_cell.angle_beta   90.00
_cell.angle_gamma   90.00
#
_symmetry.space_group_name_H-M   'P 1'
#
loop_
_entity.id
_entity.type
_entity.pdbx_description
1 polymer ?
#
loop_
_entity_poly.entity_id
_entity_poly.type
_entity_poly.pdbx_seq_one_letter_code
_entity_poly.pdbx_strand_id
1 'polypeptide(L)'
;AEIEVLSTARGPSRLILLDLGVPRNVHPGASEYTNLELVTLESVNELLDVEAKKRTGSVKDVEVLIEGALEEFELIGASRNLDPVIEALYRSAENIRLEELAKFAPKLVNLGDKEKAAVEALTHQIVAKILHQPTSQLRRQAASSELGRLLEDVRLMFDL
;
A
#
# COMPACT_ATOMS: atom_id res chain seq x y z
N ALA A 1 -14.58 19.21 -29.39
CA ALA A 1 -13.66 18.13 -29.80
C ALA A 1 -13.97 17.84 -31.25
N GLU A 2 -12.96 17.92 -32.12
CA GLU A 2 -13.10 17.59 -33.54
C GLU A 2 -13.52 16.14 -33.71
N ILE A 3 -14.58 15.91 -34.50
CA ILE A 3 -14.95 14.57 -34.93
C ILE A 3 -14.07 14.27 -36.16
N GLU A 4 -13.01 13.50 -35.95
CA GLU A 4 -12.23 12.94 -37.05
C GLU A 4 -13.04 11.80 -37.69
N VAL A 5 -13.75 12.13 -38.77
CA VAL A 5 -14.59 11.18 -39.51
C VAL A 5 -13.68 10.22 -40.29
N LEU A 6 -13.41 9.05 -39.71
CA LEU A 6 -12.84 7.89 -40.40
C LEU A 6 -13.92 7.24 -41.29
N SER A 7 -14.36 7.90 -42.37
CA SER A 7 -15.26 7.28 -43.35
C SER A 7 -14.61 7.18 -44.73
N THR A 8 -14.25 5.96 -45.10
CA THR A 8 -13.90 5.55 -46.48
C THR A 8 -15.06 4.82 -47.17
N ALA A 9 -16.31 5.06 -46.77
CA ALA A 9 -17.46 4.41 -47.40
C ALA A 9 -18.12 5.31 -48.46
N ARG A 10 -18.05 4.90 -49.73
CA ARG A 10 -18.76 5.53 -50.85
C ARG A 10 -20.10 4.80 -51.09
N GLY A 11 -21.22 5.40 -50.72
CA GLY A 11 -22.61 4.90 -50.93
C GLY A 11 -23.53 5.20 -49.72
N PRO A 12 -24.86 5.01 -49.80
CA PRO A 12 -25.77 5.19 -48.67
C PRO A 12 -25.52 4.10 -47.63
N SER A 13 -24.47 4.28 -46.84
CA SER A 13 -23.97 3.32 -45.87
C SER A 13 -24.34 3.81 -44.48
N ARG A 14 -25.06 2.96 -43.74
CA ARG A 14 -25.44 3.19 -42.33
C ARG A 14 -24.16 3.38 -41.51
N LEU A 15 -24.08 4.48 -40.77
CA LEU A 15 -22.98 4.80 -39.87
C LEU A 15 -23.35 4.36 -38.45
N ILE A 16 -22.45 3.67 -37.76
CA ILE A 16 -22.61 3.34 -36.34
C ILE A 16 -21.58 4.17 -35.56
N LEU A 17 -22.05 5.00 -34.64
CA LEU A 17 -21.21 5.73 -33.70
C LEU A 17 -21.27 5.06 -32.34
N LEU A 18 -20.12 4.73 -31.78
CA LEU A 18 -19.99 4.13 -30.46
C LEU A 18 -19.49 5.19 -29.47
N ASP A 19 -20.36 5.68 -28.59
CA ASP A 19 -20.03 6.66 -27.55
C ASP A 19 -19.92 5.95 -26.18
N LEU A 20 -18.69 5.65 -25.77
CA LEU A 20 -18.38 5.03 -24.47
C LEU A 20 -17.83 6.03 -23.43
N GLY A 21 -17.89 7.33 -23.72
CA GLY A 21 -17.30 8.37 -22.88
C GLY A 21 -18.17 8.75 -21.68
N VAL A 22 -17.53 9.06 -20.55
CA VAL A 22 -18.18 9.68 -19.37
C VAL A 22 -17.36 10.90 -18.92
N PRO A 23 -17.83 12.15 -19.13
CA PRO A 23 -19.10 12.52 -19.77
C PRO A 23 -19.11 12.24 -21.29
N ARG A 24 -20.31 12.12 -21.87
CA ARG A 24 -20.56 11.75 -23.28
C ARG A 24 -19.74 12.58 -24.26
N ASN A 25 -19.25 11.94 -25.31
CA ASN A 25 -18.48 12.61 -26.37
C ASN A 25 -19.36 13.05 -27.53
N VAL A 26 -20.53 12.43 -27.71
CA VAL A 26 -21.46 12.71 -28.79
C VAL A 26 -22.72 13.37 -28.24
N HIS A 27 -23.14 14.46 -28.89
CA HIS A 27 -24.38 15.13 -28.54
C HIS A 27 -25.57 14.20 -28.80
N PRO A 28 -26.54 14.04 -27.87
CA PRO A 28 -27.67 13.11 -28.03
C PRO A 28 -28.47 13.32 -29.32
N GLY A 29 -28.57 14.56 -29.80
CA GLY A 29 -29.24 14.90 -31.07
C GLY A 29 -28.61 14.27 -32.33
N ALA A 30 -27.44 13.62 -32.23
CA ALA A 30 -26.88 12.85 -33.34
C ALA A 30 -27.76 11.66 -33.75
N SER A 31 -28.62 11.14 -32.87
CA SER A 31 -29.56 10.06 -33.20
C SER A 31 -30.68 10.47 -34.16
N GLU A 32 -30.83 11.76 -34.47
CA GLU A 32 -31.87 12.27 -35.37
C GLU A 32 -31.53 12.06 -36.86
N TYR A 33 -30.27 11.75 -37.19
CA TYR A 33 -29.85 11.48 -38.56
C TYR A 33 -30.27 10.07 -39.01
N THR A 34 -31.08 9.98 -40.07
CA THR A 34 -31.69 8.72 -40.55
C THR A 34 -30.68 7.62 -40.94
N ASN A 35 -29.45 7.99 -41.26
CA ASN A 35 -28.37 7.06 -41.63
C ASN A 35 -27.36 6.81 -40.50
N LEU A 36 -27.66 7.24 -39.27
CA LEU A 36 -26.77 7.15 -38.11
C LEU A 36 -27.43 6.36 -36.98
N GLU A 37 -26.68 5.41 -36.44
CA GLU A 37 -27.03 4.69 -35.22
C GLU A 37 -26.03 5.05 -34.13
N LEU A 38 -26.52 5.61 -33.02
CA LEU A 38 -25.71 5.93 -31.85
C LEU A 38 -25.83 4.81 -30.82
N VAL A 39 -24.76 4.07 -30.61
CA VAL A 39 -24.63 3.06 -29.56
C VAL A 39 -23.92 3.71 -28.37
N THR A 40 -24.58 3.70 -27.22
CA THR A 40 -24.09 4.36 -26.00
C THR A 40 -23.59 3.34 -24.99
N LEU A 41 -22.79 3.77 -24.02
CA LEU A 41 -22.37 2.92 -22.91
C LEU A 41 -23.57 2.27 -22.19
N GLU A 42 -24.67 3.00 -22.04
CA GLU A 42 -25.90 2.50 -21.43
C GLU A 42 -26.56 1.41 -22.28
N SER A 43 -26.66 1.61 -23.60
CA SER A 43 -27.20 0.61 -24.52
C SER A 43 -26.37 -0.68 -24.54
N VAL A 44 -25.05 -0.56 -24.40
CA VAL A 44 -24.14 -1.72 -24.27
C VAL A 44 -24.38 -2.42 -22.94
N ASN A 45 -24.52 -1.68 -21.83
CA ASN A 45 -24.80 -2.27 -20.53
C ASN A 45 -26.14 -3.02 -20.48
N GLU A 46 -27.21 -2.48 -21.09
CA GLU A 46 -28.51 -3.16 -21.16
C GLU A 46 -28.44 -4.51 -21.90
N LEU A 47 -27.64 -4.60 -22.97
CA LEU A 47 -27.40 -5.85 -23.69
C LEU A 47 -26.56 -6.83 -22.87
N LEU A 48 -25.55 -6.32 -22.15
CA LEU A 48 -24.67 -7.13 -21.31
C LEU A 48 -25.35 -7.64 -20.04
N ASP A 49 -26.32 -6.91 -19.48
CA ASP A 49 -27.08 -7.33 -18.28
C ASP A 49 -27.89 -8.62 -18.52
N VAL A 50 -28.34 -8.84 -19.76
CA VAL A 50 -29.01 -10.09 -20.17
C VAL A 50 -28.03 -11.27 -20.15
N GLU A 51 -26.75 -11.04 -20.47
CA GLU A 51 -25.69 -12.05 -20.48
C GLU A 51 -25.04 -12.21 -19.09
N ALA A 52 -24.99 -11.15 -18.28
CA ALA A 52 -24.37 -11.09 -16.95
C ALA A 52 -25.05 -12.03 -15.95
N LYS A 53 -26.36 -12.25 -16.08
CA LYS A 53 -27.11 -13.24 -15.27
C LYS A 53 -26.58 -14.68 -15.41
N LYS A 54 -25.84 -15.00 -16.49
CA LYS A 54 -25.19 -16.31 -16.66
C LYS A 54 -23.80 -16.39 -16.01
N ARG A 55 -23.21 -15.27 -15.58
CA ARG A 55 -21.84 -15.17 -15.01
C ARG A 55 -21.80 -15.17 -13.48
N THR A 56 -22.92 -15.43 -12.81
CA THR A 56 -23.04 -15.42 -11.34
C THR A 56 -22.06 -16.36 -10.64
N GLY A 57 -21.67 -17.47 -11.29
CA GLY A 57 -20.64 -18.39 -10.75
C GLY A 57 -19.26 -17.74 -10.64
N SER A 58 -18.84 -16.97 -11.65
CA SER A 58 -17.52 -16.35 -11.68
C SER A 58 -17.36 -15.17 -10.72
N VAL A 59 -18.47 -14.52 -10.34
CA VAL A 59 -18.45 -13.43 -9.34
C VAL A 59 -18.00 -13.97 -7.98
N LYS A 60 -18.55 -15.12 -7.58
CA LYS A 60 -18.21 -15.76 -6.31
C LYS A 60 -16.75 -16.18 -6.23
N ASP A 61 -16.19 -16.67 -7.34
CA ASP A 61 -14.76 -17.02 -7.41
C ASP A 61 -13.86 -15.78 -7.26
N VAL A 62 -14.29 -14.64 -7.81
CA VAL A 62 -13.57 -13.37 -7.68
C VAL A 62 -13.70 -12.80 -6.26
N GLU A 63 -14.86 -12.93 -5.61
CA GLU A 63 -15.05 -12.51 -4.21
C GLU A 63 -14.08 -13.23 -3.27
N VAL A 64 -13.88 -14.55 -3.44
CA VAL A 64 -12.90 -15.32 -2.65
C VAL A 64 -11.47 -14.83 -2.86
N LEU A 65 -11.11 -14.47 -4.10
CA LEU A 65 -9.79 -13.89 -4.39
C LEU A 65 -9.61 -12.52 -3.74
N ILE A 66 -10.66 -11.69 -3.74
CA ILE A 66 -10.65 -10.37 -3.10
C ILE A 66 -10.55 -10.52 -1.57
N GLU A 67 -11.28 -11.45 -0.96
CA GLU A 67 -11.20 -11.75 0.47
C GLU A 67 -9.78 -12.14 0.87
N GLY A 68 -9.13 -13.05 0.13
CA GLY A 68 -7.73 -13.42 0.39
C GLY A 68 -6.76 -12.27 0.23
N ALA A 69 -6.94 -11.41 -0.78
CA ALA A 69 -6.12 -10.21 -0.97
C ALA A 69 -6.35 -9.16 0.14
N LEU A 70 -7.57 -9.08 0.68
CA LEU A 70 -7.90 -8.19 1.78
C LEU A 70 -7.25 -8.65 3.09
N GLU A 71 -7.28 -9.96 3.38
CA GLU A 71 -6.53 -10.55 4.50
C GLU A 71 -5.03 -10.24 4.40
N GLU A 72 -4.43 -10.43 3.22
CA GLU A 72 -3.02 -10.07 2.99
C GLU A 72 -2.77 -8.56 3.19
N PHE A 73 -3.67 -7.70 2.71
CA PHE A 73 -3.57 -6.26 2.88
C PHE A 73 -3.68 -5.83 4.36
N GLU A 74 -4.57 -6.45 5.13
CA GLU A 74 -4.70 -6.20 6.57
C GLU A 74 -3.44 -6.59 7.34
N LEU A 75 -2.80 -7.71 6.98
CA LEU A 75 -1.51 -8.12 7.52
C LEU A 75 -0.41 -7.08 7.25
N ILE A 76 -0.38 -6.53 6.03
CA ILE A 76 0.53 -5.43 5.66
C ILE A 76 0.17 -4.16 6.44
N GLY A 77 -1.12 -3.87 6.64
CA GLY A 77 -1.62 -2.76 7.45
C GLY A 77 -1.18 -2.84 8.92
N ALA A 78 -1.32 -3.99 9.55
CA ALA A 78 -0.95 -4.22 10.94
C ALA A 78 0.56 -4.04 11.19
N SER A 79 1.40 -4.37 10.19
CA SER A 79 2.84 -4.14 10.24
C SER A 79 3.23 -2.66 10.31
N ARG A 80 2.43 -1.74 9.74
CA ARG A 80 2.70 -0.29 9.77
C ARG A 80 2.54 0.33 11.16
N ASN A 81 1.77 -0.30 12.05
CA ASN A 81 1.65 0.16 13.44
C ASN A 81 2.89 -0.15 14.28
N LEU A 82 3.76 -1.07 13.82
CA LEU A 82 4.97 -1.46 14.55
C LEU A 82 6.15 -0.52 14.30
N ASP A 83 6.24 0.09 13.12
CA ASP A 83 7.40 0.89 12.76
C ASP A 83 7.65 2.06 13.72
N PRO A 84 6.64 2.84 14.17
CA PRO A 84 6.84 3.89 15.17
C PRO A 84 7.33 3.37 16.52
N VAL A 85 6.88 2.17 16.92
CA VAL A 85 7.29 1.55 18.20
C VAL A 85 8.73 1.06 18.11
N ILE A 86 9.09 0.41 17.00
CA ILE A 86 10.47 -0.02 16.74
C ILE A 86 11.40 1.19 16.68
N GLU A 87 10.99 2.29 16.03
CA GLU A 87 11.77 3.53 15.99
C GLU A 87 11.98 4.11 17.40
N ALA A 88 10.91 4.19 18.20
CA ALA A 88 10.99 4.67 19.57
C ALA A 88 11.93 3.81 20.43
N LEU A 89 11.91 2.50 20.23
CA LEU A 89 12.81 1.55 20.89
C LEU A 89 14.30 1.80 20.55
N TYR A 90 14.61 1.95 19.26
CA TYR A 90 15.99 2.27 18.83
C TYR A 90 16.45 3.61 19.36
N ARG A 91 15.56 4.62 19.38
CA ARG A 91 15.84 5.94 19.92
C ARG A 91 16.13 5.92 21.41
N SER A 92 15.33 5.21 22.20
CA SER A 92 15.54 5.04 23.64
C SER A 92 16.88 4.37 23.94
N ALA A 93 17.20 3.27 23.24
CA ALA A 93 18.48 2.60 23.41
C ALA A 93 19.69 3.44 22.98
N GLU A 94 19.56 4.24 21.93
CA GLU A 94 20.61 5.15 21.48
C GLU A 94 20.84 6.28 22.49
N ASN A 95 19.79 6.83 23.09
CA ASN A 95 19.92 7.82 24.16
C ASN A 95 20.71 7.25 25.34
N ILE A 96 20.37 6.04 25.80
CA ILE A 96 21.12 5.35 26.86
C ILE A 96 22.59 5.18 26.48
N ARG A 97 22.87 4.75 25.23
CA ARG A 97 24.24 4.58 24.74
C ARG A 97 25.03 5.88 24.80
N LEU A 98 24.44 6.98 24.33
CA LEU A 98 25.06 8.30 24.30
C LEU A 98 25.28 8.85 25.72
N GLU A 99 24.32 8.66 26.62
CA GLU A 99 24.46 9.04 28.04
C GLU A 99 25.62 8.31 28.71
N GLU A 100 25.74 7.00 28.51
CA GLU A 100 26.85 6.22 29.07
C GLU A 100 28.19 6.61 28.45
N LEU A 101 28.26 6.83 27.14
CA LEU A 101 29.49 7.35 26.50
C LEU A 101 29.89 8.71 27.06
N ALA A 102 28.94 9.61 27.30
CA ALA A 102 29.21 10.91 27.92
C ALA A 102 29.72 10.75 29.37
N LYS A 103 29.13 9.85 30.16
CA LYS A 103 29.59 9.55 31.54
C LYS A 103 31.02 9.00 31.56
N PHE A 104 31.39 8.20 30.57
CA PHE A 104 32.73 7.61 30.47
C PHE A 104 33.74 8.49 29.72
N ALA A 105 33.31 9.55 29.02
CA ALA A 105 34.20 10.43 28.25
C ALA A 105 35.43 10.92 29.04
N PRO A 106 35.35 11.32 30.32
CA PRO A 106 36.53 11.72 31.10
C PRO A 106 37.55 10.59 31.28
N LYS A 107 37.10 9.33 31.35
CA LYS A 107 37.97 8.14 31.48
C LYS A 107 38.59 7.73 30.14
N LEU A 108 37.97 8.14 29.03
CA LEU A 108 38.41 7.84 27.67
C LEU A 108 39.28 8.96 27.07
N VAL A 109 39.64 9.98 27.85
CA VAL A 109 40.37 11.17 27.38
C VAL A 109 41.73 10.84 26.75
N ASN A 110 42.39 9.80 27.26
CA ASN A 110 43.71 9.36 26.79
C ASN A 110 43.67 8.47 25.54
N LEU A 111 42.47 8.08 25.08
CA LEU A 111 42.32 7.30 23.86
C LEU A 111 42.55 8.19 22.63
N GLY A 112 43.26 7.65 21.65
CA GLY A 112 43.38 8.24 20.32
C GLY A 112 42.08 8.12 19.51
N ASP A 113 41.96 8.85 18.42
CA ASP A 113 40.73 8.92 17.62
C ASP A 113 40.28 7.55 17.08
N LYS A 114 41.23 6.70 16.68
CA LYS A 114 40.94 5.32 16.24
C LYS A 114 40.32 4.46 17.34
N GLU A 115 40.79 4.62 18.59
CA GLU A 115 40.31 3.85 19.73
C GLU A 115 38.92 4.34 20.17
N LYS A 116 38.69 5.66 20.14
CA LYS A 116 37.37 6.26 20.37
C LYS A 116 36.35 5.76 19.35
N ALA A 117 36.70 5.76 18.06
CA ALA A 117 35.85 5.21 17.01
C ALA A 117 35.57 3.70 17.21
N ALA A 118 36.55 2.92 17.69
CA ALA A 118 36.34 1.52 18.01
C ALA A 118 35.35 1.31 19.17
N VAL A 119 35.41 2.16 20.21
CA VAL A 119 34.45 2.14 21.33
C VAL A 119 33.04 2.52 20.86
N GLU A 120 32.91 3.55 20.01
CA GLU A 120 31.61 3.90 19.43
C GLU A 120 31.03 2.75 18.59
N ALA A 121 31.83 2.17 17.70
CA ALA A 121 31.40 1.05 16.88
C ALA A 121 31.00 -0.17 17.72
N LEU A 122 31.78 -0.49 18.77
CA LEU A 122 31.50 -1.59 19.69
C LEU A 122 30.16 -1.38 20.42
N THR A 123 29.97 -0.20 21.02
CA THR A 123 28.74 0.09 21.77
C THR A 123 27.51 0.09 20.86
N HIS A 124 27.64 0.65 19.65
CA HIS A 124 26.57 0.62 18.65
C HIS A 124 26.21 -0.81 18.22
N GLN A 125 27.22 -1.67 17.99
CA GLN A 125 26.99 -3.08 17.66
C GLN A 125 26.32 -3.85 18.80
N ILE A 126 26.64 -3.55 20.06
CA ILE A 126 25.97 -4.15 21.22
C ILE A 126 24.49 -3.78 21.22
N VAL A 127 24.16 -2.50 21.09
CA VAL A 127 22.77 -2.02 21.03
C VAL A 127 22.03 -2.68 19.86
N ALA A 128 22.61 -2.69 18.67
CA ALA A 128 22.00 -3.30 17.49
C ALA A 128 21.72 -4.80 17.69
N LYS A 129 22.65 -5.54 18.31
CA LYS A 129 22.48 -6.98 18.62
C LYS A 129 21.40 -7.24 19.66
N ILE A 130 21.31 -6.41 20.69
CA ILE A 130 20.27 -6.51 21.73
C ILE A 130 18.89 -6.30 21.11
N LEU A 131 18.75 -5.27 20.26
CA LEU A 131 17.46 -4.91 19.67
C LEU A 131 17.02 -5.81 18.51
N HIS A 132 17.94 -6.54 17.88
CA HIS A 132 17.62 -7.37 16.71
C HIS A 132 16.56 -8.46 17.00
N GLN A 133 16.73 -9.22 18.09
CA GLN A 133 15.78 -10.28 18.46
C GLN A 133 14.39 -9.76 18.84
N PRO A 134 14.21 -8.79 19.76
CA PRO A 134 12.88 -8.29 20.13
C PRO A 134 12.17 -7.61 18.95
N THR A 135 12.87 -6.84 18.12
CA THR A 135 12.25 -6.21 16.92
C THR A 135 11.85 -7.24 15.86
N SER A 136 12.64 -8.31 15.68
CA SER A 136 12.29 -9.44 14.82
C SER A 136 11.06 -10.20 15.33
N GLN A 137 10.94 -10.40 16.65
CA GLN A 137 9.75 -11.01 17.25
C GLN A 137 8.51 -10.14 17.06
N LEU A 138 8.60 -8.83 17.30
CA LEU A 138 7.52 -7.87 17.05
C LEU A 138 7.02 -7.95 15.60
N ARG A 139 7.94 -7.91 14.63
CA ARG A 139 7.57 -8.00 13.20
C ARG A 139 6.92 -9.33 12.84
N ARG A 140 7.35 -10.45 13.43
CA ARG A 140 6.71 -11.77 13.22
C ARG A 140 5.30 -11.85 13.80
N GLN A 141 5.03 -11.11 14.88
CA GLN A 141 3.73 -11.08 15.53
C GLN A 141 2.81 -9.97 15.00
N ALA A 142 3.22 -9.23 13.97
CA ALA A 142 2.43 -8.16 13.34
C ALA A 142 1.03 -8.63 12.88
N ALA A 143 0.90 -9.90 12.53
CA ALA A 143 -0.31 -10.56 12.08
C ALA A 143 -1.18 -11.14 13.22
N SER A 144 -0.64 -11.17 14.43
CA SER A 144 -1.24 -11.92 15.54
C SER A 144 -2.31 -11.10 16.27
N SER A 145 -3.34 -11.78 16.76
CA SER A 145 -4.36 -11.19 17.64
C SER A 145 -3.76 -10.63 18.94
N GLU A 146 -2.56 -11.07 19.33
CA GLU A 146 -1.86 -10.67 20.56
C GLU A 146 -0.96 -9.43 20.38
N LEU A 147 -0.88 -8.87 19.16
CA LEU A 147 -0.01 -7.74 18.86
C LEU A 147 -0.23 -6.55 19.81
N GLY A 148 -1.49 -6.25 20.13
CA GLY A 148 -1.85 -5.15 21.04
C GLY A 148 -1.22 -5.33 22.42
N ARG A 149 -1.32 -6.53 23.00
CA ARG A 149 -0.72 -6.84 24.31
C ARG A 149 0.81 -6.79 24.24
N LEU A 150 1.41 -7.37 23.21
CA LEU A 150 2.87 -7.33 23.03
C LEU A 150 3.39 -5.88 22.91
N LEU A 151 2.64 -5.01 22.22
CA LEU A 151 2.98 -3.60 22.10
C LEU A 151 2.90 -2.86 23.43
N GLU A 152 1.89 -3.14 24.26
CA GLU A 152 1.80 -2.59 25.62
C GLU A 152 2.95 -3.06 26.50
N ASP A 153 3.27 -4.36 26.47
CA ASP A 153 4.40 -4.92 27.23
C ASP A 153 5.72 -4.27 26.82
N VAL A 154 5.97 -4.09 25.52
CA VAL A 154 7.19 -3.42 25.02
C VAL A 154 7.22 -1.95 25.44
N ARG A 155 6.09 -1.24 25.41
CA ARG A 155 6.03 0.14 25.90
C ARG A 155 6.37 0.23 27.38
N LEU A 156 5.82 -0.66 28.20
CA LEU A 156 6.10 -0.73 29.63
C LEU A 156 7.57 -1.06 29.93
N MET A 157 8.16 -2.01 29.20
CA MET A 157 9.54 -2.44 29.43
C MET A 157 10.57 -1.36 29.08
N PHE A 158 10.25 -0.48 28.11
CA PHE A 158 11.16 0.52 27.57
C PHE A 158 10.75 1.96 27.91
N ASP A 159 9.73 2.14 28.75
CA ASP A 159 9.17 3.43 29.17
C ASP A 159 8.86 4.36 27.98
N LEU A 160 8.16 3.81 26.97
CA LEU A 160 7.79 4.46 25.71
C LEU A 160 6.35 4.98 25.67
#